data_AF-A0A357GXI4-F1
#
_entry.id   AF-A0A357GXI4-F1
#
_cell.length_a   1.000
_cell.length_b   1.000
_cell.length_c   1.000
_cell.angle_alpha   90.00
_cell.angle_beta   90.00
_cell.angle_gamma   90.00
#
_symmetry.space_group_name_H-M   'P 1'
#
loop_
_entity.id
_entity.type
_entity.pdbx_description
1 polymer ?
#
loop_
_entity_poly.entity_id
_entity_poly.type
_entity_poly.pdbx_seq_one_letter_code
_entity_poly.pdbx_strand_id
1 'polypeptide(L)'
;MARVEKVLKIQQEVAELRQEVDEVEKEENKNHGRGKLKLGCFGLMLLVILFLLGGSTWCLAASGLVTVPVVSNLAYEPPQSLHQVEAGSPLDVYVTEFFSSLITDRLQSGAGTLADRSLDLSLPESSITASLRTLAQENSIDWIKAEEIQVAIEKESGVEIFIPLANQENNNAVRLLFEPGVDQGLLVLNQVKVSVGSFTFPSRLTNLMVKPLSEQGLNSLNQLIGRYALIKEIQVFDSSLEISGDLAVEIMKLQ
;
A
#
# COMPACT_ATOMS: atom_id res chain seq x y z
N MET A 1 -98.19 3.18 -10.33
CA MET A 1 -97.07 4.09 -10.01
C MET A 1 -96.29 3.69 -8.75
N ALA A 2 -96.85 2.95 -7.79
CA ALA A 2 -96.17 2.54 -6.54
C ALA A 2 -94.99 1.53 -6.66
N ARG A 3 -94.69 1.00 -7.85
CA ARG A 3 -93.60 0.02 -8.06
C ARG A 3 -92.26 0.67 -8.39
N VAL A 4 -92.25 1.91 -8.88
CA VAL A 4 -91.04 2.62 -9.30
C VAL A 4 -90.35 3.29 -8.10
N GLU A 5 -91.10 3.80 -7.13
CA GLU A 5 -90.54 4.39 -5.90
C GLU A 5 -89.80 3.37 -5.02
N LYS A 6 -90.27 2.11 -4.97
CA LYS A 6 -89.58 1.06 -4.19
C LYS A 6 -88.22 0.68 -4.79
N VAL A 7 -88.08 0.73 -6.12
CA VAL A 7 -86.81 0.39 -6.79
C VAL A 7 -85.78 1.52 -6.60
N LEU A 8 -86.22 2.78 -6.61
CA LEU A 8 -85.37 3.94 -6.35
C LEU A 8 -84.83 3.96 -4.90
N LYS A 9 -85.68 3.59 -3.92
CA LYS A 9 -85.26 3.54 -2.51
C LYS A 9 -84.20 2.49 -2.24
N ILE A 10 -84.33 1.31 -2.86
CA ILE A 10 -83.36 0.20 -2.72
C ILE A 10 -82.02 0.56 -3.37
N GLN A 11 -82.03 1.29 -4.50
CA GLN A 11 -80.78 1.73 -5.14
C GLN A 11 -80.03 2.79 -4.33
N GLN A 12 -80.74 3.67 -3.62
CA GLN A 12 -80.09 4.64 -2.72
C GLN A 12 -79.48 3.98 -1.49
N GLU A 13 -80.17 3.04 -0.85
CA GLU A 13 -79.63 2.29 0.29
C GLU A 13 -78.37 1.49 -0.08
N VAL A 14 -78.34 0.88 -1.26
CA VAL A 14 -77.17 0.12 -1.74
C VAL A 14 -76.00 1.04 -2.11
N ALA A 15 -76.26 2.27 -2.57
CA ALA A 15 -75.22 3.25 -2.86
C ALA A 15 -74.58 3.79 -1.57
N GLU A 16 -75.39 4.06 -0.54
CA GLU A 16 -74.95 4.55 0.76
C GLU A 16 -74.10 3.49 1.50
N LEU A 17 -74.54 2.23 1.49
CA LEU A 17 -73.78 1.12 2.07
C LEU A 17 -72.45 0.85 1.35
N ARG A 18 -72.37 1.06 0.03
CA ARG A 18 -71.09 0.93 -0.69
C ARG A 18 -70.11 2.03 -0.33
N GLN A 19 -70.61 3.25 -0.13
CA GLN A 19 -69.78 4.38 0.24
C GLN A 19 -69.22 4.22 1.67
N GLU A 20 -70.03 3.69 2.60
CA GLU A 20 -69.61 3.39 3.96
C GLU A 20 -68.55 2.28 4.01
N VAL A 21 -68.68 1.23 3.17
CA VAL A 21 -67.67 0.17 3.05
C VAL A 21 -66.36 0.69 2.45
N ASP A 22 -66.42 1.53 1.41
CA ASP A 22 -65.22 2.13 0.78
C ASP A 22 -64.49 3.10 1.73
N GLU A 23 -65.20 3.77 2.63
CA GLU A 23 -64.62 4.66 3.65
C GLU A 23 -63.94 3.85 4.76
N VAL A 24 -64.56 2.76 5.23
CA VAL A 24 -63.97 1.87 6.24
C VAL A 24 -62.72 1.16 5.70
N GLU A 25 -62.72 0.69 4.46
CA GLU A 25 -61.56 0.02 3.84
C GLU A 25 -60.37 0.98 3.66
N LYS A 26 -60.63 2.27 3.40
CA LYS A 26 -59.58 3.31 3.31
C LYS A 26 -59.00 3.71 4.66
N GLU A 27 -59.78 3.70 5.74
CA GLU A 27 -59.26 4.00 7.08
C GLU A 27 -58.43 2.85 7.65
N GLU A 28 -58.82 1.59 7.41
CA GLU A 28 -58.04 0.43 7.89
C GLU A 28 -56.67 0.33 7.23
N ASN A 29 -56.57 0.66 5.93
CA ASN A 29 -55.35 0.54 5.15
C ASN A 29 -54.34 1.67 5.43
N LYS A 30 -54.80 2.86 5.85
CA LYS A 30 -53.93 4.00 6.21
C LYS A 30 -53.15 3.79 7.51
N ASN A 31 -53.70 3.05 8.46
CA ASN A 31 -53.05 2.79 9.75
C ASN A 31 -52.04 1.62 9.70
N HIS A 32 -52.20 0.66 8.79
CA HIS A 32 -51.28 -0.47 8.64
C HIS A 32 -49.97 -0.14 7.90
N GLY A 33 -49.92 0.93 7.08
CA GLY A 33 -48.76 1.29 6.27
C GLY A 33 -47.66 2.08 7.00
N ARG A 34 -47.97 2.80 8.09
CA ARG A 34 -47.03 3.71 8.76
C ARG A 34 -46.12 3.05 9.80
N GLY A 35 -46.50 1.88 10.34
CA GLY A 35 -45.71 1.15 11.33
C GLY A 35 -44.54 0.34 10.73
N LYS A 36 -44.66 -0.13 9.48
CA LYS A 36 -43.64 -0.99 8.84
C LYS A 36 -42.43 -0.21 8.30
N LEU A 37 -42.58 1.09 8.00
CA LEU A 37 -41.48 1.89 7.43
C LEU A 37 -40.40 2.26 8.48
N LYS A 38 -40.77 2.45 9.75
CA LYS A 38 -39.82 2.80 10.82
C LYS A 38 -38.99 1.60 11.29
N LEU A 39 -39.56 0.40 11.27
CA LEU A 39 -38.84 -0.84 11.61
C LEU A 39 -37.77 -1.18 10.55
N GLY A 40 -38.07 -0.92 9.27
CA GLY A 40 -37.14 -1.14 8.17
C GLY A 40 -35.91 -0.22 8.20
N CYS A 41 -36.09 1.07 8.53
CA CYS A 41 -34.98 2.02 8.62
C CYS A 41 -34.04 1.71 9.79
N PHE A 42 -34.59 1.35 10.96
CA PHE A 42 -33.78 0.98 12.12
C PHE A 42 -33.07 -0.37 11.90
N GLY A 43 -33.76 -1.35 11.29
CA GLY A 43 -33.15 -2.62 10.89
C GLY A 43 -32.03 -2.45 9.88
N LEU A 44 -32.20 -1.59 8.87
CA LEU A 44 -31.17 -1.29 7.87
C LEU A 44 -29.98 -0.54 8.50
N MET A 45 -30.23 0.41 9.40
CA MET A 45 -29.16 1.10 10.13
C MET A 45 -28.36 0.13 11.01
N LEU A 46 -29.05 -0.77 11.73
CA LEU A 46 -28.41 -1.80 12.55
C LEU A 46 -27.62 -2.80 11.71
N LEU A 47 -28.11 -3.17 10.52
CA LEU A 47 -27.41 -4.02 9.57
C LEU A 47 -26.16 -3.34 9.03
N VAL A 48 -26.22 -2.05 8.68
CA VAL A 48 -25.06 -1.25 8.27
C VAL A 48 -24.03 -1.17 9.40
N ILE A 49 -24.46 -0.93 10.64
CA ILE A 49 -23.55 -0.90 11.80
C ILE A 49 -22.90 -2.27 12.01
N LEU A 50 -23.66 -3.37 11.95
CA LEU A 50 -23.09 -4.72 12.03
C LEU A 50 -22.12 -5.01 10.89
N PHE A 51 -22.40 -4.53 9.68
CA PHE A 51 -21.51 -4.70 8.53
C PHE A 51 -20.22 -3.88 8.69
N LEU A 52 -20.31 -2.65 9.22
CA LEU A 52 -19.15 -1.82 9.54
C LEU A 52 -18.31 -2.46 10.67
N LEU A 53 -18.94 -2.90 11.76
CA LEU A 53 -18.25 -3.55 12.87
C LEU A 53 -17.61 -4.88 12.43
N GLY A 54 -18.34 -5.69 11.66
CA GLY A 54 -17.85 -6.95 11.09
C GLY A 54 -16.70 -6.72 10.09
N GLY A 55 -16.84 -5.73 9.21
CA GLY A 55 -15.79 -5.34 8.27
C GLY A 55 -14.54 -4.80 8.98
N SER A 56 -14.70 -3.96 10.00
CA SER A 56 -13.58 -3.48 10.80
C SER A 56 -12.88 -4.60 11.55
N THR A 57 -13.63 -5.51 12.18
CA THR A 57 -13.03 -6.70 12.85
C THR A 57 -12.36 -7.64 11.87
N TRP A 58 -12.89 -7.81 10.65
CA TRP A 58 -12.24 -8.57 9.58
C TRP A 58 -10.93 -7.92 9.14
N CYS A 59 -10.90 -6.61 8.89
CA CYS A 59 -9.68 -5.89 8.52
C CYS A 59 -8.62 -5.98 9.63
N LEU A 60 -9.02 -5.85 10.90
CA LEU A 60 -8.13 -6.01 12.05
C LEU A 60 -7.57 -7.45 12.12
N ALA A 61 -8.42 -8.47 11.94
CA ALA A 61 -7.99 -9.86 11.94
C ALA A 61 -7.07 -10.20 10.76
N ALA A 62 -7.38 -9.73 9.54
CA ALA A 62 -6.57 -9.93 8.34
C ALA A 62 -5.21 -9.21 8.43
N SER A 63 -5.18 -8.03 9.06
CA SER A 63 -3.92 -7.33 9.32
C SER A 63 -3.02 -8.08 10.29
N GLY A 64 -3.53 -9.06 11.05
CA GLY A 64 -2.77 -9.83 12.04
C GLY A 64 -2.30 -9.04 13.26
N LEU A 65 -2.63 -7.74 13.37
CA LEU A 65 -2.25 -6.84 14.47
C LEU A 65 -2.99 -7.14 15.78
N VAL A 66 -4.16 -7.77 15.70
CA VAL A 66 -4.96 -8.20 16.85
C VAL A 66 -5.45 -9.62 16.62
N THR A 67 -5.20 -10.52 17.57
CA THR A 67 -5.69 -11.91 17.53
C THR A 67 -7.16 -11.95 17.92
N VAL A 68 -8.03 -12.24 16.94
CA VAL A 68 -9.44 -12.56 17.17
C VAL A 68 -9.59 -14.08 17.05
N PRO A 69 -9.82 -14.82 18.16
CA PRO A 69 -9.60 -16.27 18.24
C PRO A 69 -10.33 -17.16 17.21
N VAL A 70 -11.38 -16.66 16.54
CA VAL A 70 -12.16 -17.41 15.56
C VAL A 70 -11.93 -16.92 14.11
N VAL A 71 -11.59 -15.65 13.92
CA VAL A 71 -11.48 -15.02 12.59
C VAL A 71 -10.04 -14.97 12.10
N SER A 72 -9.07 -14.79 13.01
CA SER A 72 -7.66 -14.71 12.64
C SER A 72 -7.14 -16.00 12.00
N ASN A 73 -7.56 -17.18 12.47
CA ASN A 73 -7.11 -18.46 11.90
C ASN A 73 -7.60 -18.73 10.46
N LEU A 74 -8.66 -18.05 10.01
CA LEU A 74 -9.25 -18.23 8.68
C LEU A 74 -8.84 -17.13 7.70
N ALA A 75 -8.56 -15.92 8.18
CA ALA A 75 -8.27 -14.75 7.35
C ALA A 75 -6.78 -14.38 7.29
N TYR A 76 -5.97 -14.89 8.21
CA TYR A 76 -4.56 -14.56 8.30
C TYR A 76 -3.70 -15.58 7.58
N GLU A 77 -2.83 -15.09 6.70
CA GLU A 77 -1.75 -15.85 6.10
C GLU A 77 -0.45 -15.09 6.42
N PRO A 78 0.57 -15.74 6.98
CA PRO A 78 1.80 -15.06 7.35
C PRO A 78 2.45 -14.48 6.10
N PRO A 79 2.77 -13.17 6.10
CA PRO A 79 3.38 -12.54 4.95
C PRO A 79 4.77 -13.15 4.72
N GLN A 80 5.02 -13.59 3.49
CA GLN A 80 6.34 -14.02 3.05
C GLN A 80 6.94 -12.93 2.17
N SER A 81 8.26 -12.79 2.24
CA SER A 81 9.01 -11.99 1.27
C SER A 81 9.00 -12.67 -0.10
N LEU A 82 9.33 -11.92 -1.16
CA LEU A 82 9.53 -12.50 -2.50
C LEU A 82 10.54 -13.66 -2.46
N HIS A 83 11.68 -13.44 -1.83
CA HIS A 83 12.68 -14.45 -1.49
C HIS A 83 13.49 -14.01 -0.27
N GLN A 84 14.36 -14.88 0.23
CA GLN A 84 15.27 -14.55 1.33
C GLN A 84 16.54 -13.92 0.79
N VAL A 85 16.97 -12.82 1.40
CA VAL A 85 18.18 -12.10 1.01
C VAL A 85 19.17 -12.08 2.17
N GLU A 86 20.39 -12.54 1.90
CA GLU A 86 21.50 -12.43 2.85
C GLU A 86 22.10 -11.01 2.78
N ALA A 87 22.30 -10.41 3.95
CA ALA A 87 22.90 -9.08 4.04
C ALA A 87 24.38 -9.11 3.62
N GLY A 88 24.74 -8.22 2.70
CA GLY A 88 26.11 -8.05 2.21
C GLY A 88 26.85 -6.89 2.86
N SER A 89 27.69 -6.21 2.09
CA SER A 89 28.35 -4.96 2.52
C SER A 89 27.37 -3.78 2.44
N PRO A 90 27.32 -2.88 3.44
CA PRO A 90 26.51 -1.66 3.38
C PRO A 90 26.74 -0.86 2.08
N LEU A 91 25.66 -0.25 1.61
CA LEU A 91 25.58 0.48 0.35
C LEU A 91 26.58 1.64 0.26
N ASP A 92 26.86 2.34 1.36
CA ASP A 92 27.83 3.42 1.41
C ASP A 92 29.26 2.95 1.14
N VAL A 93 29.63 1.79 1.72
CA VAL A 93 30.92 1.13 1.47
C VAL A 93 30.97 0.66 0.01
N TYR A 94 29.94 -0.07 -0.44
CA TYR A 94 29.86 -0.62 -1.78
C TYR A 94 29.98 0.46 -2.87
N VAL A 95 29.18 1.52 -2.78
CA VAL A 95 29.16 2.61 -3.76
C VAL A 95 30.49 3.38 -3.76
N THR A 96 31.08 3.62 -2.59
CA THR A 96 32.37 4.31 -2.48
C THR A 96 33.50 3.50 -3.12
N GLU A 97 33.55 2.19 -2.85
CA GLU A 97 34.52 1.28 -3.45
C GLU A 97 34.35 1.20 -4.98
N PHE A 98 33.11 1.07 -5.45
CA PHE A 98 32.77 1.05 -6.87
C PHE A 98 33.29 2.31 -7.59
N PHE A 99 32.95 3.50 -7.10
CA PHE A 99 33.38 4.75 -7.75
C PHE A 99 34.89 4.94 -7.66
N SER A 100 35.51 4.56 -6.55
CA SER A 100 36.96 4.66 -6.39
C SER A 100 37.70 3.77 -7.41
N SER A 101 37.22 2.54 -7.62
CA SER A 101 37.77 1.65 -8.66
C SER A 101 37.53 2.21 -10.05
N LEU A 102 36.28 2.57 -10.38
CA LEU A 102 35.89 3.06 -11.71
C LEU A 102 36.71 4.28 -12.13
N ILE A 103 36.87 5.26 -11.23
CA ILE A 103 37.65 6.47 -11.51
C ILE A 103 39.14 6.14 -11.67
N THR A 104 39.69 5.27 -10.81
CA THR A 104 41.10 4.88 -10.87
C THR A 104 41.41 4.15 -12.18
N ASP A 105 40.59 3.18 -12.57
CA ASP A 105 40.78 2.37 -13.79
C ASP A 105 40.70 3.24 -15.04
N ARG A 106 39.77 4.20 -15.07
CA ARG A 106 39.63 5.15 -16.19
C ARG A 106 40.74 6.18 -16.25
N LEU A 107 41.21 6.69 -15.12
CA LEU A 107 42.35 7.59 -15.08
C LEU A 107 43.63 6.90 -15.56
N GLN A 108 43.86 5.65 -15.15
CA GLN A 108 45.00 4.85 -15.59
C GLN A 108 44.93 4.58 -17.10
N SER A 109 43.76 4.18 -17.60
CA SER A 109 43.54 3.88 -19.02
C SER A 109 43.55 5.13 -19.91
N GLY A 110 43.11 6.27 -19.38
CA GLY A 110 43.01 7.56 -20.08
C GLY A 110 44.20 8.48 -19.88
N ALA A 111 45.35 7.97 -19.40
CA ALA A 111 46.58 8.74 -19.15
C ALA A 111 46.34 10.01 -18.32
N GLY A 112 45.49 9.93 -17.29
CA GLY A 112 45.12 11.05 -16.42
C GLY A 112 43.93 11.88 -16.88
N THR A 113 43.22 11.45 -17.93
CA THR A 113 41.98 12.11 -18.41
C THR A 113 40.78 11.16 -18.39
N LEU A 114 39.63 11.65 -17.90
CA LEU A 114 38.34 10.95 -17.99
C LEU A 114 37.73 11.19 -19.38
N ALA A 115 38.12 10.37 -20.36
CA ALA A 115 37.53 10.41 -21.70
C ALA A 115 36.14 9.77 -21.74
N ASP A 116 35.97 8.65 -21.01
CA ASP A 116 34.68 7.98 -20.85
C ASP A 116 34.00 8.43 -19.54
N ARG A 117 32.83 9.05 -19.69
CA ARG A 117 32.01 9.52 -18.58
C ARG A 117 30.78 8.65 -18.32
N SER A 118 30.56 7.58 -19.09
CA SER A 118 29.42 6.69 -18.87
C SER A 118 29.46 6.10 -17.47
N LEU A 119 28.33 5.91 -16.82
CA LEU A 119 28.24 5.19 -15.55
C LEU A 119 27.29 4.01 -15.76
N ASP A 120 27.70 2.86 -15.25
CA ASP A 120 26.84 1.69 -15.09
C ASP A 120 27.10 1.08 -13.70
N LEU A 121 26.22 1.40 -12.76
CA LEU A 121 26.31 1.01 -11.36
C LEU A 121 25.23 -0.03 -11.06
N SER A 122 25.63 -1.26 -10.75
CA SER A 122 24.72 -2.28 -10.26
C SER A 122 24.64 -2.21 -8.73
N LEU A 123 23.46 -1.97 -8.17
CA LEU A 123 23.22 -2.00 -6.74
C LEU A 123 22.64 -3.36 -6.35
N PRO A 124 23.41 -4.23 -5.67
CA PRO A 124 22.93 -5.53 -5.28
C PRO A 124 21.93 -5.43 -4.12
N GLU A 125 20.91 -6.28 -4.13
CA GLU A 125 19.88 -6.34 -3.07
C GLU A 125 20.47 -6.63 -1.69
N SER A 126 21.58 -7.38 -1.63
CA SER A 126 22.31 -7.69 -0.40
C SER A 126 22.88 -6.45 0.27
N SER A 127 23.37 -5.48 -0.50
CA SER A 127 23.91 -4.22 0.02
C SER A 127 22.82 -3.27 0.49
N ILE A 128 21.70 -3.21 -0.24
CA ILE A 128 20.53 -2.42 0.17
C ILE A 128 19.95 -2.99 1.47
N THR A 129 19.82 -4.33 1.55
CA THR A 129 19.40 -5.05 2.75
C THR A 129 20.32 -4.74 3.94
N ALA A 130 21.64 -4.81 3.75
CA ALA A 130 22.61 -4.53 4.80
C ALA A 130 22.45 -3.10 5.36
N SER A 131 22.40 -2.08 4.49
CA SER A 131 22.20 -0.70 4.92
C SER A 131 20.88 -0.49 5.65
N LEU A 132 19.80 -1.13 5.20
CA LEU A 132 18.51 -0.97 5.84
C LEU A 132 18.49 -1.62 7.24
N ARG A 133 19.14 -2.78 7.42
CA ARG A 133 19.30 -3.41 8.74
C ARG A 133 20.12 -2.52 9.67
N THR A 134 21.25 -1.99 9.20
CA THR A 134 22.08 -1.07 9.98
C THR A 134 21.28 0.16 10.42
N LEU A 135 20.54 0.80 9.51
CA LEU A 135 19.70 1.94 9.86
C LEU A 135 18.62 1.57 10.90
N ALA A 136 17.98 0.42 10.77
CA ALA A 136 16.98 -0.04 11.73
C ALA A 136 17.57 -0.33 13.12
N GLN A 137 18.77 -0.92 13.17
CA GLN A 137 19.50 -1.19 14.41
C GLN A 137 19.94 0.11 15.10
N GLU A 138 20.54 1.04 14.35
CA GLU A 138 21.03 2.32 14.86
C GLU A 138 19.91 3.17 15.46
N ASN A 139 18.73 3.14 14.85
CA ASN A 139 17.57 3.88 15.34
C ASN A 139 16.80 3.15 16.45
N SER A 140 17.23 1.94 16.86
CA SER A 140 16.65 1.17 17.98
C SER A 140 15.12 1.12 17.97
N ILE A 141 14.55 0.73 16.83
CA ILE A 141 13.11 0.76 16.63
C ILE A 141 12.47 -0.48 17.28
N ASP A 142 11.86 -0.31 18.46
CA ASP A 142 11.34 -1.42 19.29
C ASP A 142 10.22 -2.25 18.65
N TRP A 143 9.51 -1.71 17.66
CA TRP A 143 8.36 -2.37 17.02
C TRP A 143 8.73 -3.22 15.80
N ILE A 144 10.00 -3.26 15.38
CA ILE A 144 10.50 -4.06 14.25
C ILE A 144 11.60 -5.02 14.70
N LYS A 145 11.72 -6.15 14.00
CA LYS A 145 12.88 -7.03 14.13
C LYS A 145 13.94 -6.61 13.10
N ALA A 146 14.81 -5.67 13.49
CA ALA A 146 15.79 -5.06 12.59
C ALA A 146 16.64 -6.09 11.82
N GLU A 147 17.01 -7.20 12.47
CA GLU A 147 17.83 -8.29 11.89
C GLU A 147 17.15 -9.05 10.74
N GLU A 148 15.82 -9.07 10.72
CA GLU A 148 15.02 -9.83 9.75
C GLU A 148 14.52 -8.95 8.60
N ILE A 149 14.85 -7.64 8.62
CA ILE A 149 14.50 -6.73 7.53
C ILE A 149 15.25 -7.12 6.27
N GLN A 150 14.59 -7.09 5.13
CA GLN A 150 15.22 -7.40 3.85
C GLN A 150 14.61 -6.61 2.72
N VAL A 151 15.43 -6.37 1.70
CA VAL A 151 15.02 -5.81 0.42
C VAL A 151 15.22 -6.89 -0.63
N ALA A 152 14.13 -7.28 -1.29
CA ALA A 152 14.14 -8.23 -2.39
C ALA A 152 13.87 -7.49 -3.70
N ILE A 153 14.68 -7.79 -4.72
CA ILE A 153 14.57 -7.15 -6.04
C ILE A 153 14.28 -8.22 -7.09
N GLU A 154 13.19 -8.04 -7.82
CA GLU A 154 12.75 -8.96 -8.87
C GLU A 154 12.26 -8.17 -10.08
N LYS A 155 12.66 -8.58 -11.29
CA LYS A 155 12.41 -7.82 -12.51
C LYS A 155 10.92 -7.51 -12.76
N GLU A 156 10.04 -8.47 -12.48
CA GLU A 156 8.60 -8.32 -12.74
C GLU A 156 7.85 -7.62 -11.60
N SER A 157 8.33 -7.77 -10.37
CA SER A 157 7.66 -7.26 -9.16
C SER A 157 8.16 -5.88 -8.73
N GLY A 158 9.41 -5.53 -9.07
CA GLY A 158 10.09 -4.31 -8.62
C GLY A 158 10.90 -4.54 -7.35
N VAL A 159 10.86 -3.56 -6.44
CA VAL A 159 11.62 -3.57 -5.18
C VAL A 159 10.66 -3.78 -4.02
N GLU A 160 10.78 -4.90 -3.32
CA GLU A 160 10.05 -5.17 -2.09
C GLU A 160 10.92 -4.87 -0.86
N ILE A 161 10.38 -4.09 0.06
CA ILE A 161 10.92 -3.96 1.42
C ILE A 161 10.03 -4.75 2.37
N PHE A 162 10.62 -5.76 3.02
CA PHE A 162 9.98 -6.62 4.00
C PHE A 162 10.45 -6.25 5.41
N ILE A 163 9.53 -5.82 6.27
CA ILE A 163 9.80 -5.33 7.63
C ILE A 163 9.02 -6.16 8.64
N PRO A 164 9.65 -7.14 9.28
CA PRO A 164 9.00 -7.97 10.31
C PRO A 164 8.70 -7.17 11.56
N LEU A 165 7.49 -7.34 12.10
CA LEU A 165 7.05 -6.69 13.32
C LEU A 165 7.55 -7.47 14.54
N ALA A 166 8.07 -6.74 15.54
CA ALA A 166 8.48 -7.32 16.81
C ALA A 166 7.26 -7.70 17.65
N ASN A 167 7.42 -8.72 18.51
CA ASN A 167 6.47 -9.11 19.56
C ASN A 167 5.04 -9.45 19.06
N GLN A 168 4.91 -10.01 17.86
CA GLN A 168 3.64 -10.50 17.34
C GLN A 168 3.64 -12.03 17.33
N GLU A 169 2.61 -12.66 17.93
CA GLU A 169 2.45 -14.13 17.93
C GLU A 169 2.33 -14.70 16.51
N ASN A 170 1.87 -13.88 15.56
CA ASN A 170 1.53 -14.30 14.21
C ASN A 170 2.65 -14.11 13.17
N ASN A 171 3.88 -13.75 13.56
CA ASN A 171 4.97 -13.43 12.62
C ASN A 171 4.55 -12.46 11.51
N ASN A 172 4.00 -11.32 11.92
CA ASN A 172 3.46 -10.33 11.01
C ASN A 172 4.57 -9.44 10.43
N ALA A 173 4.36 -8.90 9.23
CA ALA A 173 5.31 -8.03 8.57
C ALA A 173 4.60 -6.95 7.76
N VAL A 174 5.26 -5.80 7.65
CA VAL A 174 4.93 -4.75 6.68
C VAL A 174 5.68 -5.07 5.39
N ARG A 175 4.95 -5.05 4.27
CA ARG A 175 5.49 -5.19 2.92
C ARG A 175 5.24 -3.91 2.15
N LEU A 176 6.30 -3.33 1.63
CA LEU A 176 6.26 -2.13 0.80
C LEU A 176 6.80 -2.50 -0.58
N LEU A 177 5.99 -2.36 -1.62
CA LEU A 177 6.39 -2.62 -3.00
C LEU A 177 6.56 -1.30 -3.73
N PHE A 178 7.72 -1.12 -4.36
CA PHE A 178 8.10 0.06 -5.09
C PHE A 178 8.54 -0.26 -6.51
N GLU A 179 8.27 0.66 -7.41
CA GLU A 179 8.83 0.69 -8.75
C GLU A 179 9.85 1.83 -8.83
N PRO A 180 11.16 1.52 -8.98
CA PRO A 180 12.17 2.56 -9.10
C PRO A 180 12.05 3.29 -10.43
N GLY A 181 12.39 4.57 -10.41
CA GLY A 181 12.39 5.41 -11.60
C GLY A 181 13.35 6.58 -11.47
N VAL A 182 13.40 7.40 -12.50
CA VAL A 182 14.25 8.60 -12.56
C VAL A 182 13.38 9.83 -12.72
N ASP A 183 13.59 10.82 -11.86
CA ASP A 183 13.02 12.16 -12.02
C ASP A 183 14.11 13.21 -11.83
N GLN A 184 14.26 14.11 -12.82
CA GLN A 184 15.28 15.18 -12.81
C GLN A 184 16.72 14.72 -12.51
N GLY A 185 17.08 13.51 -12.95
CA GLY A 185 18.41 12.93 -12.73
C GLY A 185 18.63 12.32 -11.35
N LEU A 186 17.57 12.13 -10.57
CA LEU A 186 17.56 11.54 -9.24
C LEU A 186 16.74 10.24 -9.24
N LEU A 187 17.13 9.30 -8.37
CA LEU A 187 16.35 8.10 -8.10
C LEU A 187 15.08 8.49 -7.34
N VAL A 188 13.94 8.02 -7.85
CA VAL A 188 12.63 8.07 -7.21
C VAL A 188 12.07 6.67 -7.05
N LEU A 189 11.30 6.44 -5.98
CA LEU A 189 10.56 5.19 -5.77
C LEU A 189 9.07 5.48 -5.85
N ASN A 190 8.40 4.90 -6.84
CA ASN A 190 6.96 4.98 -6.98
C ASN A 190 6.33 3.84 -6.17
N GLN A 191 5.57 4.18 -5.15
CA GLN A 191 4.93 3.19 -4.31
C GLN A 191 3.79 2.49 -5.06
N VAL A 192 3.94 1.18 -5.28
CA VAL A 192 2.95 0.34 -5.96
C VAL A 192 1.93 -0.17 -4.95
N LYS A 193 2.40 -0.74 -3.84
CA LYS A 193 1.55 -1.44 -2.88
C LYS A 193 2.13 -1.38 -1.48
N VAL A 194 1.24 -1.32 -0.48
CA VAL A 194 1.59 -1.50 0.93
C VAL A 194 0.65 -2.51 1.53
N SER A 195 1.21 -3.48 2.23
CA SER A 195 0.43 -4.49 2.95
C SER A 195 1.01 -4.74 4.33
N VAL A 196 0.14 -5.12 5.26
CA VAL A 196 0.49 -5.60 6.59
C VAL A 196 -0.25 -6.91 6.80
N GLY A 197 0.49 -8.00 6.98
CA GLY A 197 -0.08 -9.34 6.93
C GLY A 197 -0.75 -9.61 5.58
N SER A 198 -1.99 -10.10 5.60
CA SER A 198 -2.80 -10.30 4.39
C SER A 198 -3.56 -9.04 3.96
N PHE A 199 -3.56 -7.98 4.77
CA PHE A 199 -4.30 -6.75 4.47
C PHE A 199 -3.49 -5.83 3.53
N THR A 200 -4.08 -5.49 2.39
CA THR A 200 -3.54 -4.50 1.46
C THR A 200 -4.21 -3.15 1.65
N PHE A 201 -3.43 -2.11 1.86
CA PHE A 201 -3.94 -0.76 2.04
C PHE A 201 -4.29 -0.11 0.69
N PRO A 202 -5.36 0.70 0.61
CA PRO A 202 -5.65 1.50 -0.57
C PRO A 202 -4.52 2.50 -0.84
N SER A 203 -4.08 2.59 -2.10
CA SER A 203 -2.95 3.44 -2.54
C SER A 203 -3.06 4.90 -2.13
N ARG A 204 -4.28 5.46 -2.07
CA ARG A 204 -4.51 6.86 -1.65
C ARG A 204 -4.10 7.15 -0.21
N LEU A 205 -4.29 6.19 0.70
CA LEU A 205 -3.95 6.34 2.12
C LEU A 205 -2.45 6.22 2.34
N THR A 206 -1.82 5.27 1.66
CA THR A 206 -0.41 4.94 1.85
C THR A 206 0.52 5.98 1.25
N ASN A 207 0.16 6.55 0.10
CA ASN A 207 0.94 7.63 -0.53
C ASN A 207 1.13 8.85 0.40
N LEU A 208 0.22 9.12 1.33
CA LEU A 208 0.36 10.20 2.30
C LEU A 208 1.32 9.85 3.45
N MET A 209 1.39 8.58 3.85
CA MET A 209 2.20 8.15 5.01
C MET A 209 3.61 7.73 4.64
N VAL A 210 3.78 7.06 3.49
CA VAL A 210 5.06 6.47 3.09
C VAL A 210 5.94 7.47 2.37
N LYS A 211 5.35 8.40 1.60
CA LYS A 211 6.09 9.36 0.78
C LYS A 211 7.16 10.15 1.55
N PRO A 212 6.90 10.71 2.75
CA PRO A 212 7.93 11.41 3.50
C PRO A 212 9.10 10.50 3.91
N LEU A 213 8.82 9.26 4.30
CA LEU A 213 9.83 8.28 4.71
C LEU A 213 10.67 7.82 3.52
N SER A 214 10.04 7.53 2.38
CA SER A 214 10.76 7.16 1.17
C SER A 214 11.63 8.31 0.65
N GLU A 215 11.14 9.55 0.68
CA GLU A 215 11.91 10.72 0.27
C GLU A 215 13.15 10.93 1.15
N GLN A 216 13.03 10.73 2.47
CA GLN A 216 14.18 10.87 3.37
C GLN A 216 15.27 9.82 3.09
N GLY A 217 14.90 8.54 2.94
CA GLY A 217 15.86 7.48 2.62
C GLY A 217 16.49 7.67 1.25
N LEU A 218 15.69 8.05 0.26
CA LEU A 218 16.15 8.33 -1.10
C LEU A 218 17.05 9.55 -1.18
N ASN A 219 16.82 10.58 -0.36
CA ASN A 219 17.69 11.75 -0.34
C ASN A 219 19.12 11.38 0.05
N SER A 220 19.31 10.49 1.02
CA SER A 220 20.65 10.02 1.39
C SER A 220 21.34 9.28 0.23
N LEU A 221 20.61 8.41 -0.46
CA LEU A 221 21.13 7.66 -1.60
C LEU A 221 21.42 8.58 -2.82
N ASN A 222 20.51 9.50 -3.12
CA ASN A 222 20.67 10.51 -4.15
C ASN A 222 21.84 11.45 -3.86
N GLN A 223 22.08 11.80 -2.59
CA GLN A 223 23.27 12.57 -2.20
C GLN A 223 24.55 11.75 -2.37
N LEU A 224 24.52 10.46 -2.06
CA LEU A 224 25.69 9.59 -2.22
C LEU A 224 26.06 9.42 -3.69
N ILE A 225 25.10 9.04 -4.54
CA ILE A 225 25.32 8.84 -5.97
C ILE A 225 25.53 10.18 -6.70
N GLY A 226 24.75 11.20 -6.35
CA GLY A 226 24.79 12.53 -6.94
C GLY A 226 26.11 13.28 -6.74
N ARG A 227 26.95 12.86 -5.78
CA ARG A 227 28.33 13.34 -5.65
C ARG A 227 29.21 12.93 -6.82
N TYR A 228 28.92 11.79 -7.44
CA TYR A 228 29.76 11.18 -8.46
C TYR A 228 29.12 11.22 -9.84
N ALA A 229 27.78 11.17 -9.94
CA ALA A 229 27.10 11.00 -11.22
C ALA A 229 25.69 11.58 -11.27
N LEU A 230 25.24 11.85 -12.50
CA LEU A 230 23.85 12.15 -12.85
C LEU A 230 23.19 10.89 -13.40
N ILE A 231 22.07 10.49 -12.79
CA ILE A 231 21.33 9.29 -13.18
C ILE A 231 20.53 9.59 -14.44
N LYS A 232 20.61 8.73 -15.45
CA LYS A 232 19.79 8.82 -16.68
C LYS A 232 18.68 7.80 -16.68
N GLU A 233 19.01 6.58 -16.25
CA GLU A 233 18.13 5.44 -16.36
C GLU A 233 18.35 4.50 -15.18
N ILE A 234 17.28 3.85 -14.75
CA ILE A 234 17.31 2.79 -13.75
C ILE A 234 16.55 1.62 -14.31
N GLN A 235 17.19 0.46 -14.33
CA GLN A 235 16.61 -0.80 -14.75
C GLN A 235 16.60 -1.78 -13.58
N VAL A 236 15.52 -2.55 -13.48
CA VAL A 236 15.39 -3.61 -12.48
C VAL A 236 15.80 -4.93 -13.11
N PHE A 237 16.77 -5.59 -12.49
CA PHE A 237 17.20 -6.94 -12.81
C PHE A 237 16.98 -7.84 -11.58
N ASP A 238 17.01 -9.14 -11.80
CA ASP A 238 16.90 -10.08 -10.68
C ASP A 238 18.07 -9.86 -9.71
N SER A 239 17.74 -9.66 -8.43
CA SER A 239 18.68 -9.35 -7.35
C SER A 239 19.48 -8.04 -7.45
N SER A 240 19.19 -7.15 -8.40
CA SER A 240 19.94 -5.88 -8.52
C SER A 240 19.18 -4.74 -9.20
N LEU A 241 19.56 -3.51 -8.86
CA LEU A 241 19.15 -2.30 -9.58
C LEU A 241 20.32 -1.75 -10.38
N GLU A 242 20.20 -1.72 -11.70
CA GLU A 242 21.21 -1.11 -12.56
C GLU A 242 20.90 0.36 -12.77
N ILE A 243 21.87 1.21 -12.46
CA ILE A 243 21.80 2.66 -12.55
C ILE A 243 22.78 3.10 -13.63
N SER A 244 22.23 3.56 -14.75
CA SER A 244 22.99 4.10 -15.87
C SER A 244 22.99 5.63 -15.84
N GLY A 245 24.12 6.26 -16.14
CA GLY A 245 24.27 7.72 -16.02
C GLY A 245 25.54 8.29 -16.62
N ASP A 246 25.87 9.52 -16.22
CA ASP A 246 27.16 10.15 -16.53
C ASP A 246 27.87 10.60 -15.25
N LEU A 247 29.19 10.39 -15.19
CA LEU A 247 30.04 10.94 -14.14
C LEU A 247 30.02 12.46 -14.17
N ALA A 248 29.72 13.08 -13.03
CA ALA A 248 29.68 14.51 -12.80
C ALA A 248 31.05 15.09 -12.39
N VAL A 249 32.02 14.24 -12.04
CA VAL A 249 33.33 14.66 -11.55
C VAL A 249 34.12 15.40 -12.65
N GLU A 250 34.43 16.69 -12.41
CA GLU A 250 35.41 17.44 -13.21
C GLU A 250 36.81 17.24 -12.61
N ILE A 251 37.72 16.63 -13.37
CA ILE A 251 39.13 16.61 -12.98
C ILE A 251 39.72 17.99 -13.27
N MET A 252 40.06 18.73 -12.23
CA MET A 252 40.94 19.89 -12.38
C MET A 252 42.31 19.40 -12.88
N LYS A 253 42.66 19.77 -14.11
CA LYS A 253 44.04 19.64 -14.59
C LYS A 253 44.92 20.50 -13.69
N LEU A 254 45.81 19.86 -12.91
CA LEU A 254 46.96 20.55 -12.32
C LEU A 254 47.81 21.05 -13.49
N GLN A 255 47.81 22.38 -13.69
CA GLN A 255 48.72 23.07 -14.60
C GLN A 255 50.12 23.15 -13.99
#